data_AF-A0A2H9T1Q9-F1
#
_entry.id   AF-A0A2H9T1Q9-F1
#
_cell.length_a   1.000
_cell.length_b   1.000
_cell.length_c   1.000
_cell.angle_alpha   90.00
_cell.angle_beta   90.00
_cell.angle_gamma   90.00
#
_symmetry.space_group_name_H-M   'P 1'
#
loop_
_entity.id
_entity.type
_entity.pdbx_description
1 polymer ?
#
loop_
_entity_poly.entity_id
_entity_poly.type
_entity_poly.pdbx_seq_one_letter_code
_entity_poly.pdbx_strand_id
1 'polypeptide(L)'
;MMEKIIPIIIIMVAFGVMFYSVFSLLGSFDNMPENISWNFSLESIKSFFLAQMKSSLEKQGQETSETEDNVQTSGDSDDSASLPSSPKPKNGYTINLSETPSTPVPKPAVTINTSIISSPQEGEALNTTNDVTFEFSSRVTPKETEGQITFETKIEGLDEDWQLTYSNDRTINFPPGPKEYTFLVRAKIEFWKGEEYKNYTDPTPAKRTFKINTSPYFGKVKISYIEKRDYNGVTGSLITLYTYLDSNEKVNITGWRIEGENGGFTIPQGTEKYDPSYNLLPSENVFRQDIILNYYDLVYLSSEKNPLGRNRDFRLNKCFGYLKNYYNFPVDFYGNCPLSQREDVFSLEDCCQKYILELGQCEEPNYWENPWLYSYTNCVNYVNNNLNYTGCYRNHSNDEDFLQDDWYIYMDRNFVGRGIDTFYLRDKSGLLVDKYEYEDLCCEY
;
A
#
# COMPACT_ATOMS: atom_id res chain seq x y z
N MET A 1 12.79 47.41 -29.53
CA MET A 1 13.87 46.99 -28.59
C MET A 1 13.65 47.56 -27.18
N MET A 2 13.27 48.84 -27.02
CA MET A 2 12.92 49.43 -25.71
C MET A 2 11.68 48.84 -25.03
N GLU A 3 10.65 48.40 -25.77
CA GLU A 3 9.44 47.78 -25.16
C GLU A 3 9.69 46.42 -24.47
N LYS A 4 10.79 45.73 -24.78
CA LYS A 4 11.13 44.44 -24.15
C LYS A 4 12.01 44.58 -22.90
N ILE A 5 12.58 45.77 -22.65
CA ILE A 5 13.54 46.01 -21.55
C ILE A 5 12.81 46.50 -20.27
N ILE A 6 11.71 47.24 -20.44
CA ILE A 6 10.92 47.80 -19.33
C ILE A 6 10.41 46.72 -18.34
N PRO A 7 9.83 45.58 -18.77
CA PRO A 7 9.38 44.57 -17.81
C PRO A 7 10.54 43.92 -17.02
N ILE A 8 11.74 43.81 -17.59
CA ILE A 8 12.91 43.25 -16.92
C ILE A 8 13.44 44.20 -15.84
N ILE A 9 13.46 45.50 -16.11
CA ILE A 9 13.86 46.52 -15.13
C ILE A 9 12.86 46.57 -13.96
N ILE A 10 11.56 46.44 -14.24
CA ILE A 10 10.53 46.41 -13.19
C ILE A 10 10.70 45.19 -12.28
N ILE A 11 11.01 44.01 -12.84
CA ILE A 11 11.28 42.79 -12.06
C ILE A 11 12.54 42.95 -11.20
N MET A 12 13.62 43.55 -11.72
CA MET A 12 14.85 43.79 -10.97
C MET A 12 14.65 44.77 -9.80
N VAL A 13 13.85 45.83 -10.00
CA VAL A 13 13.50 46.77 -8.92
C VAL A 13 12.62 46.09 -7.87
N ALA A 14 11.65 45.26 -8.28
CA ALA A 14 10.80 44.51 -7.35
C ALA A 14 11.61 43.52 -6.48
N PHE A 15 12.60 42.83 -7.07
CA PHE A 15 13.50 41.95 -6.32
C PHE A 15 14.42 42.71 -5.36
N GLY A 16 14.93 43.88 -5.76
CA GLY A 16 15.74 44.73 -4.88
C GLY A 16 14.95 45.24 -3.67
N VAL A 17 13.69 45.63 -3.87
CA VAL A 17 12.80 46.08 -2.78
C VAL A 17 12.39 44.93 -1.86
N MET A 18 12.14 43.73 -2.38
CA MET A 18 11.89 42.55 -1.54
C MET A 18 13.10 42.15 -0.70
N PHE A 19 14.32 42.21 -1.25
CA PHE A 19 15.54 41.95 -0.49
C PHE A 19 15.75 42.95 0.66
N TYR A 20 15.49 44.23 0.40
CA TYR A 20 15.59 45.28 1.42
C TYR A 20 14.53 45.12 2.53
N SER A 21 13.33 44.67 2.17
CA SER A 21 12.23 44.43 3.10
C SER A 21 12.49 43.23 4.03
N VAL A 22 13.04 42.14 3.48
CA VAL A 22 13.44 40.95 4.26
C VAL A 22 14.58 41.28 5.22
N PHE A 23 15.52 42.14 4.81
CA PHE A 23 16.58 42.63 5.71
C PHE A 23 16.06 43.56 6.82
N SER A 24 14.99 44.32 6.58
CA SER A 24 14.39 45.20 7.60
C SER A 24 13.52 44.48 8.63
N LEU A 25 13.03 43.27 8.32
CA LEU A 25 12.21 42.43 9.20
C LEU A 25 13.05 41.54 10.14
N LEU A 26 14.35 41.39 9.89
CA LEU A 26 15.30 40.73 10.79
C LEU A 26 15.93 41.79 11.71
N GLY A 27 15.23 42.09 12.80
CA GLY A 27 15.63 43.12 13.76
C GLY A 27 16.98 42.89 14.47
N SER A 28 17.61 44.01 14.82
CA SER A 28 18.73 44.22 15.78
C SER A 28 19.95 43.30 15.68
N PHE A 29 20.95 43.75 14.92
CA PHE A 29 22.34 43.29 14.98
C PHE A 29 23.08 43.98 16.13
N ASP A 30 23.07 43.38 17.33
CA ASP A 30 23.98 43.79 18.42
C ASP A 30 24.90 42.67 18.90
N ASN A 31 24.89 41.49 18.27
CA ASN A 31 25.84 40.42 18.58
C ASN A 31 26.13 39.55 17.34
N MET A 32 27.13 39.93 16.54
CA MET A 32 27.76 39.00 15.60
C MET A 32 29.29 39.22 15.59
N PRO A 33 30.10 38.15 15.60
CA PRO A 33 31.56 38.23 15.69
C PRO A 33 32.20 38.72 14.39
N GLU A 34 33.23 39.57 14.52
CA GLU A 34 33.90 40.38 13.49
C GLU A 34 34.66 39.62 12.37
N ASN A 35 34.43 38.33 12.09
CA ASN A 35 35.27 37.60 11.12
C ASN A 35 34.52 36.65 10.18
N ILE A 36 33.56 37.19 9.42
CA ILE A 36 33.05 36.49 8.23
C ILE A 36 33.09 37.44 7.02
N SER A 37 34.14 37.30 6.21
CA SER A 37 34.28 37.97 4.91
C SER A 37 33.64 37.10 3.82
N TRP A 38 32.45 37.49 3.35
CA TRP A 38 31.84 36.90 2.16
C TRP A 38 32.33 37.62 0.90
N ASN A 39 33.35 37.08 0.24
CA ASN A 39 33.76 37.52 -1.10
C ASN A 39 32.92 36.82 -2.17
N PHE A 40 31.75 37.37 -2.49
CA PHE A 40 31.01 36.99 -3.69
C PHE A 40 31.55 37.78 -4.89
N SER A 41 32.23 37.10 -5.81
CA SER A 41 32.68 37.71 -7.07
C SER A 41 31.49 38.03 -7.97
N LEU A 42 31.39 39.29 -8.41
CA LEU A 42 30.41 39.77 -9.39
C LEU A 42 30.39 38.96 -10.70
N GLU A 43 31.50 38.29 -11.04
CA GLU A 43 31.58 37.41 -12.22
C GLU A 43 30.81 36.10 -12.05
N SER A 44 30.65 35.59 -10.82
CA SER A 44 29.84 34.38 -10.55
C SER A 44 28.34 34.64 -10.71
N ILE A 45 27.90 35.86 -10.37
CA ILE A 45 26.50 36.27 -10.59
C ILE A 45 26.25 36.44 -12.09
N LYS A 46 27.20 37.05 -12.81
CA LYS A 46 27.09 37.31 -14.25
C LYS A 46 27.02 36.04 -15.09
N SER A 47 27.83 35.03 -14.75
CA SER A 47 27.84 33.73 -15.45
C SER A 47 26.54 32.94 -15.21
N PHE A 48 26.00 32.99 -13.99
CA PHE A 48 24.72 32.36 -13.66
C PHE A 48 23.55 32.95 -14.47
N PHE A 49 23.47 34.29 -14.58
CA PHE A 49 22.41 34.94 -15.35
C PHE A 49 22.53 34.70 -16.87
N LEU A 50 23.76 34.62 -17.40
CA LEU A 50 23.99 34.27 -18.81
C LEU A 50 23.54 32.85 -19.15
N ALA A 51 23.74 31.89 -18.24
CA ALA A 51 23.29 30.50 -18.41
C ALA A 51 21.76 30.39 -18.42
N GLN A 52 21.07 31.10 -17.52
CA GLN A 52 19.60 31.14 -17.45
C GLN A 52 18.97 31.76 -18.71
N MET A 53 19.53 32.85 -19.24
CA MET A 53 19.00 33.46 -20.47
C MET A 53 19.16 32.56 -21.71
N LYS A 54 20.22 31.76 -21.79
CA LYS A 54 20.45 30.86 -22.91
C LYS A 54 19.45 29.69 -22.93
N SER A 55 19.12 29.14 -21.76
CA SER A 55 18.13 28.06 -21.61
C SER A 55 16.70 28.50 -21.98
N SER A 56 16.34 29.76 -21.71
CA SER A 56 15.01 30.29 -22.02
C SER A 56 14.79 30.50 -23.52
N LEU A 57 15.84 30.82 -24.27
CA LEU A 57 15.78 31.01 -25.73
C LEU A 57 15.68 29.68 -26.50
N GLU A 58 16.26 28.59 -25.97
CA GLU A 58 16.18 27.27 -26.61
C GLU A 58 14.79 26.61 -26.45
N LYS A 59 14.06 26.90 -25.35
CA LYS A 59 12.71 26.36 -25.13
C LYS A 59 11.62 26.97 -26.01
N GLN A 60 11.83 28.16 -26.58
CA GLN A 60 10.83 28.80 -27.46
C GLN A 60 10.87 28.30 -28.92
N GLY A 61 11.81 27.41 -29.27
CA GLY A 61 11.98 26.93 -30.64
C GLY A 61 11.27 25.62 -30.99
N GLN A 62 10.59 24.96 -30.04
CA GLN A 62 10.28 23.53 -30.19
C GLN A 62 8.80 23.12 -30.03
N GLU A 63 7.87 24.07 -30.05
CA GLU A 63 6.44 23.78 -29.80
C GLU A 63 5.53 24.37 -30.89
N THR A 64 5.64 23.86 -32.12
CA THR A 64 4.62 24.03 -33.19
C THR A 64 4.62 22.85 -34.16
N SER A 65 3.90 21.76 -33.82
CA SER A 65 3.24 20.75 -34.68
C SER A 65 2.86 19.60 -33.73
N GLU A 66 1.62 19.13 -33.54
CA GLU A 66 0.61 18.67 -34.49
C GLU A 66 -0.75 18.64 -33.75
N THR A 67 -1.86 18.95 -34.43
CA THR A 67 -3.22 18.60 -33.99
C THR A 67 -4.12 18.56 -35.22
N GLU A 68 -4.71 17.39 -35.49
CA GLU A 68 -5.83 17.05 -36.40
C GLU A 68 -5.87 15.50 -36.37
N ASP A 69 -6.94 14.72 -36.36
CA ASP A 69 -8.40 14.86 -36.50
C ASP A 69 -8.99 13.52 -35.98
N ASN A 70 -10.24 13.49 -35.46
CA ASN A 70 -11.36 12.83 -36.18
C ASN A 70 -12.67 12.76 -35.37
N VAL A 71 -13.75 12.98 -36.10
CA VAL A 71 -15.17 12.90 -35.75
C VAL A 71 -15.76 11.68 -36.44
N GLN A 72 -16.61 10.88 -35.78
CA GLN A 72 -17.74 10.25 -36.48
C GLN A 72 -18.87 9.73 -35.58
N THR A 73 -20.07 9.82 -36.15
CA THR A 73 -21.43 9.78 -35.61
C THR A 73 -22.20 8.47 -35.92
N SER A 74 -23.41 8.37 -35.37
CA SER A 74 -24.61 7.57 -35.77
C SER A 74 -24.69 6.11 -35.28
N GLY A 75 -25.86 5.53 -34.92
CA GLY A 75 -27.25 5.98 -34.94
C GLY A 75 -28.25 4.94 -34.38
N ASP A 76 -29.45 5.44 -34.05
CA ASP A 76 -30.85 4.95 -34.17
C ASP A 76 -31.37 3.51 -33.90
N SER A 77 -32.67 3.53 -33.53
CA SER A 77 -33.79 2.55 -33.58
C SER A 77 -34.02 1.67 -32.33
N ASP A 78 -35.06 1.91 -31.54
CA ASP A 78 -36.52 1.64 -31.70
C ASP A 78 -36.87 0.14 -31.69
N ASP A 79 -37.59 -0.35 -30.67
CA ASP A 79 -38.98 -0.83 -30.86
C ASP A 79 -39.70 -1.34 -29.59
N SER A 80 -41.02 -1.21 -29.65
CA SER A 80 -42.04 -1.31 -28.60
C SER A 80 -42.92 -2.55 -28.75
N ALA A 81 -43.67 -2.94 -27.69
CA ALA A 81 -44.99 -3.64 -27.66
C ALA A 81 -45.01 -4.74 -26.55
N SER A 82 -45.78 -4.65 -25.45
CA SER A 82 -47.25 -4.59 -25.19
C SER A 82 -47.97 -5.95 -25.11
N LEU A 83 -48.73 -6.09 -24.01
CA LEU A 83 -49.60 -7.17 -23.50
C LEU A 83 -50.65 -7.73 -24.49
N PRO A 84 -51.31 -8.88 -24.15
CA PRO A 84 -52.68 -8.76 -23.66
C PRO A 84 -53.14 -9.79 -22.59
N SER A 85 -54.35 -9.51 -22.12
CA SER A 85 -55.11 -9.96 -20.94
C SER A 85 -55.90 -11.28 -21.05
N SER A 86 -56.42 -11.69 -19.88
CA SER A 86 -57.25 -12.83 -19.46
C SER A 86 -58.48 -13.24 -20.33
N PRO A 87 -59.06 -14.43 -20.03
CA PRO A 87 -60.44 -14.44 -19.55
C PRO A 87 -60.78 -15.48 -18.44
N LYS A 88 -61.77 -15.11 -17.59
CA LYS A 88 -62.52 -15.98 -16.64
C LYS A 88 -63.58 -16.84 -17.36
N PRO A 89 -64.04 -17.93 -16.74
CA PRO A 89 -65.48 -18.10 -16.55
C PRO A 89 -65.92 -18.66 -15.18
N LYS A 90 -67.25 -18.60 -14.96
CA LYS A 90 -68.05 -18.80 -13.74
C LYS A 90 -68.69 -20.19 -13.62
N ASN A 91 -69.18 -20.48 -12.41
CA ASN A 91 -70.24 -21.45 -12.01
C ASN A 91 -69.85 -22.95 -12.09
N GLY A 92 -70.18 -23.85 -11.16
CA GLY A 92 -71.16 -23.85 -10.07
C GLY A 92 -72.05 -25.09 -10.20
N TYR A 93 -71.67 -26.22 -9.60
CA TYR A 93 -72.54 -27.41 -9.44
C TYR A 93 -72.17 -28.19 -8.18
N THR A 94 -73.16 -28.39 -7.31
CA THR A 94 -73.14 -29.21 -6.11
C THR A 94 -73.60 -30.62 -6.47
N ILE A 95 -72.83 -31.66 -6.15
CA ILE A 95 -73.25 -33.06 -6.29
C ILE A 95 -72.89 -33.82 -5.01
N ASN A 96 -73.86 -34.61 -4.54
CA ASN A 96 -73.89 -35.33 -3.27
C ASN A 96 -72.86 -36.44 -3.13
N LEU A 97 -72.46 -36.65 -1.88
CA LEU A 97 -71.64 -37.75 -1.37
C LEU A 97 -72.13 -39.13 -1.83
N SER A 98 -71.19 -39.93 -2.33
CA SER A 98 -71.29 -41.38 -2.42
C SER A 98 -70.03 -41.97 -1.79
N GLU A 99 -70.22 -42.78 -0.76
CA GLU A 99 -69.16 -43.41 0.03
C GLU A 99 -68.27 -44.28 -0.87
N THR A 100 -67.03 -43.81 -1.05
CA THR A 100 -65.97 -44.53 -1.76
C THR A 100 -65.18 -45.36 -0.74
N PRO A 101 -64.84 -46.62 -1.03
CA PRO A 101 -64.05 -47.48 -0.14
C PRO A 101 -62.73 -46.80 0.21
N SER A 102 -62.38 -46.80 1.50
CA SER A 102 -61.18 -46.16 2.03
C SER A 102 -59.93 -46.68 1.30
N THR A 103 -59.43 -45.87 0.36
CA THR A 103 -58.08 -45.97 -0.20
C THR A 103 -57.10 -46.10 0.98
N PRO A 104 -56.14 -47.05 0.94
CA PRO A 104 -55.10 -47.14 1.95
C PRO A 104 -54.45 -45.77 2.08
N VAL A 105 -54.51 -45.18 3.28
CA VAL A 105 -53.91 -43.88 3.58
C VAL A 105 -52.45 -43.96 3.15
N PRO A 106 -52.00 -43.17 2.15
CA PRO A 106 -50.63 -43.23 1.68
C PRO A 106 -49.72 -42.93 2.87
N LYS A 107 -48.83 -43.89 3.15
CA LYS A 107 -47.84 -43.79 4.20
C LYS A 107 -47.10 -42.45 4.04
N PRO A 108 -46.93 -41.65 5.11
CA PRO A 108 -46.33 -40.33 4.99
C PRO A 108 -44.94 -40.45 4.36
N ALA A 109 -44.74 -39.75 3.24
CA ALA A 109 -43.44 -39.68 2.59
C ALA A 109 -42.45 -38.96 3.51
N VAL A 110 -41.22 -39.47 3.61
CA VAL A 110 -40.15 -38.81 4.37
C VAL A 110 -39.84 -37.48 3.68
N THR A 111 -39.92 -36.39 4.43
CA THR A 111 -39.53 -35.05 3.96
C THR A 111 -38.39 -34.52 4.82
N ILE A 112 -37.36 -34.00 4.16
CA ILE A 112 -36.21 -33.36 4.79
C ILE A 112 -36.26 -31.88 4.44
N ASN A 113 -36.03 -31.00 5.41
CA ASN A 113 -35.92 -29.56 5.20
C ASN A 113 -34.62 -29.08 5.84
N THR A 114 -33.70 -28.60 5.01
CA THR A 114 -32.40 -28.06 5.40
C THR A 114 -32.48 -26.55 5.55
N SER A 115 -31.78 -25.99 6.53
CA SER A 115 -31.74 -24.56 6.79
C SER A 115 -30.34 -24.11 7.17
N ILE A 116 -29.97 -22.90 6.75
CA ILE A 116 -28.74 -22.23 7.17
C ILE A 116 -29.06 -21.45 8.44
N ILE A 117 -28.33 -21.73 9.52
CA ILE A 117 -28.48 -21.10 10.84
C ILE A 117 -27.67 -19.81 10.89
N SER A 118 -26.39 -19.89 10.51
CA SER A 118 -25.45 -18.79 10.57
C SER A 118 -24.62 -18.75 9.30
N SER A 119 -24.55 -17.58 8.67
CA SER A 119 -23.79 -17.29 7.45
C SER A 119 -23.81 -15.78 7.23
N PRO A 120 -23.03 -15.26 6.27
CA PRO A 120 -23.32 -13.95 5.70
C PRO A 120 -24.80 -13.84 5.28
N GLN A 121 -25.38 -12.65 5.41
CA GLN A 121 -26.73 -12.35 4.99
C GLN A 121 -26.84 -12.38 3.45
N GLU A 122 -28.08 -12.50 2.95
CA GLU A 122 -28.30 -12.52 1.50
C GLU A 122 -27.81 -11.21 0.87
N GLY A 123 -26.88 -11.30 -0.06
CA GLY A 123 -26.25 -10.17 -0.74
C GLY A 123 -25.22 -9.41 0.10
N GLU A 124 -24.87 -9.89 1.30
CA GLU A 124 -23.86 -9.25 2.14
C GLU A 124 -22.48 -9.25 1.47
N ALA A 125 -21.76 -8.15 1.60
CA ALA A 125 -20.38 -8.03 1.13
C ALA A 125 -19.41 -8.00 2.31
N LEU A 126 -18.60 -9.05 2.44
CA LEU A 126 -17.58 -9.18 3.48
C LEU A 126 -16.35 -8.37 3.10
N ASN A 127 -16.07 -7.31 3.86
CA ASN A 127 -14.99 -6.35 3.59
C ASN A 127 -13.81 -6.46 4.58
N THR A 128 -13.85 -7.44 5.48
CA THR A 128 -12.93 -7.58 6.63
C THR A 128 -12.35 -8.98 6.80
N THR A 129 -12.82 -9.97 6.04
CA THR A 129 -12.34 -11.36 6.10
C THR A 129 -12.58 -12.07 4.76
N ASN A 130 -11.76 -13.07 4.46
CA ASN A 130 -12.02 -14.08 3.44
C ASN A 130 -12.30 -15.47 4.04
N ASP A 131 -12.30 -15.59 5.37
CA ASP A 131 -12.70 -16.80 6.08
C ASP A 131 -14.18 -16.70 6.47
N VAL A 132 -14.99 -17.66 6.01
CA VAL A 132 -16.42 -17.71 6.28
C VAL A 132 -16.81 -19.08 6.81
N THR A 133 -17.52 -19.09 7.93
CA THR A 133 -18.15 -20.28 8.51
C THR A 133 -19.64 -20.26 8.23
N PHE A 134 -20.14 -21.38 7.72
CA PHE A 134 -21.56 -21.63 7.51
C PHE A 134 -22.03 -22.67 8.52
N GLU A 135 -23.04 -22.35 9.30
CA GLU A 135 -23.73 -23.29 10.18
C GLU A 135 -25.09 -23.63 9.60
N PHE A 136 -25.48 -24.90 9.67
CA PHE A 136 -26.72 -25.40 9.08
C PHE A 136 -27.31 -26.54 9.91
N SER A 137 -28.61 -26.78 9.70
CA SER A 137 -29.33 -27.87 10.34
C SER A 137 -30.42 -28.41 9.42
N SER A 138 -30.98 -29.55 9.79
CA SER A 138 -32.11 -30.13 9.09
C SER A 138 -33.24 -30.53 10.03
N ARG A 139 -34.44 -30.61 9.48
CA ARG A 139 -35.63 -31.17 10.12
C ARG A 139 -36.18 -32.28 9.25
N VAL A 140 -36.42 -33.43 9.87
CA VAL A 140 -36.93 -34.63 9.21
C VAL A 140 -38.34 -34.90 9.69
N THR A 141 -39.25 -35.16 8.76
CA THR A 141 -40.63 -35.55 9.06
C THR A 141 -40.95 -36.86 8.33
N PRO A 142 -41.49 -37.89 9.01
CA PRO A 142 -41.82 -37.93 10.45
C PRO A 142 -40.56 -37.95 11.35
N LYS A 143 -40.69 -37.50 12.61
CA LYS A 143 -39.56 -37.37 13.55
C LYS A 143 -38.95 -38.73 13.93
N GLU A 144 -39.75 -39.78 13.82
CA GLU A 144 -39.38 -41.17 14.08
C GLU A 144 -38.61 -41.81 12.91
N THR A 145 -38.22 -41.02 11.90
CA THR A 145 -37.39 -41.51 10.80
C THR A 145 -36.02 -41.91 11.34
N GLU A 146 -35.73 -43.21 11.29
CA GLU A 146 -34.41 -43.77 11.61
C GLU A 146 -33.41 -43.39 10.51
N GLY A 147 -32.15 -43.19 10.90
CA GLY A 147 -31.05 -42.98 9.97
C GLY A 147 -30.05 -41.95 10.44
N GLN A 148 -28.85 -42.03 9.88
CA GLN A 148 -27.83 -41.01 10.11
C GLN A 148 -28.09 -39.83 9.17
N ILE A 149 -28.21 -38.64 9.74
CA ILE A 149 -28.24 -37.40 8.98
C ILE A 149 -26.81 -37.02 8.65
N THR A 150 -26.56 -36.78 7.37
CA THR A 150 -25.34 -36.15 6.85
C THR A 150 -25.72 -34.92 6.03
N PHE A 151 -24.74 -34.09 5.70
CA PHE A 151 -24.97 -32.92 4.86
C PHE A 151 -24.07 -32.96 3.63
N GLU A 152 -24.58 -32.43 2.54
CA GLU A 152 -23.79 -32.10 1.36
C GLU A 152 -23.79 -30.59 1.20
N THR A 153 -22.61 -30.03 0.98
CA THR A 153 -22.42 -28.59 0.79
C THR A 153 -21.76 -28.30 -0.55
N LYS A 154 -22.04 -27.15 -1.15
CA LYS A 154 -21.40 -26.70 -2.38
C LYS A 154 -21.27 -25.18 -2.41
N ILE A 155 -20.10 -24.68 -2.76
CA ILE A 155 -19.90 -23.28 -3.13
C ILE A 155 -19.82 -23.19 -4.65
N GLU A 156 -20.78 -22.51 -5.26
CA GLU A 156 -20.74 -22.24 -6.69
C GLU A 156 -19.52 -21.37 -7.05
N GLY A 157 -18.75 -21.83 -8.05
CA GLY A 157 -17.54 -21.15 -8.51
C GLY A 157 -16.28 -21.39 -7.68
N LEU A 158 -16.33 -22.32 -6.71
CA LEU A 158 -15.17 -22.81 -5.96
C LEU A 158 -15.14 -24.35 -5.91
N ASP A 159 -16.25 -24.98 -5.55
CA ASP A 159 -16.36 -26.44 -5.50
C ASP A 159 -16.74 -27.00 -6.89
N GLU A 160 -16.03 -28.04 -7.33
CA GLU A 160 -16.39 -28.78 -8.55
C GLU A 160 -17.73 -29.53 -8.37
N ASP A 161 -17.89 -30.22 -7.23
CA ASP A 161 -19.08 -31.00 -6.88
C ASP A 161 -19.47 -30.86 -5.40
N TRP A 162 -20.60 -31.46 -5.01
CA TRP A 162 -21.09 -31.55 -3.64
C TRP A 162 -20.07 -32.22 -2.71
N GLN A 163 -19.80 -31.57 -1.59
CA GLN A 163 -18.88 -32.02 -0.54
C GLN A 163 -19.68 -32.60 0.63
N LEU A 164 -19.49 -33.89 0.92
CA LEU A 164 -20.11 -34.56 2.07
C LEU A 164 -19.45 -34.09 3.38
N THR A 165 -20.28 -33.79 4.39
CA THR A 165 -19.85 -33.48 5.75
C THR A 165 -20.76 -34.15 6.77
N TYR A 166 -20.16 -34.50 7.91
CA TYR A 166 -20.84 -35.03 9.08
C TYR A 166 -21.04 -33.97 10.17
N SER A 167 -20.44 -32.77 10.00
CA SER A 167 -20.64 -31.64 10.90
C SER A 167 -21.88 -30.82 10.48
N ASN A 168 -22.33 -29.98 11.40
CA ASN A 168 -23.37 -28.97 11.17
C ASN A 168 -22.79 -27.63 10.70
N ASP A 169 -21.50 -27.61 10.40
CA ASP A 169 -20.79 -26.42 9.93
C ASP A 169 -19.77 -26.74 8.83
N ARG A 170 -19.37 -25.70 8.10
CA ARG A 170 -18.25 -25.72 7.17
C ARG A 170 -17.57 -24.35 7.17
N THR A 171 -16.25 -24.34 7.36
CA THR A 171 -15.43 -23.13 7.24
C THR A 171 -14.63 -23.17 5.94
N ILE A 172 -14.57 -22.04 5.23
CA ILE A 172 -13.93 -21.92 3.92
C ILE A 172 -13.11 -20.63 3.88
N ASN A 173 -11.85 -20.76 3.44
CA ASN A 173 -10.99 -19.64 3.09
C ASN A 173 -11.15 -19.35 1.58
N PHE A 174 -11.74 -18.20 1.25
CA PHE A 174 -12.02 -17.84 -0.14
C PHE A 174 -10.77 -17.26 -0.81
N PRO A 175 -10.57 -17.55 -2.11
CA PRO A 175 -9.42 -17.03 -2.84
C PRO A 175 -9.46 -15.49 -2.92
N PRO A 176 -8.29 -14.84 -3.00
CA PRO A 176 -8.19 -13.39 -3.17
C PRO A 176 -8.96 -12.86 -4.38
N GLY A 177 -9.47 -11.64 -4.24
CA GLY A 177 -10.15 -10.91 -5.31
C GLY A 177 -11.67 -10.81 -5.10
N PRO A 178 -12.29 -9.70 -5.55
CA PRO A 178 -13.70 -9.47 -5.30
C PRO A 178 -14.55 -10.43 -6.14
N LYS A 179 -15.37 -11.25 -5.48
CA LYS A 179 -16.22 -12.23 -6.16
C LYS A 179 -17.49 -12.54 -5.37
N GLU A 180 -18.56 -12.81 -6.11
CA GLU A 180 -19.83 -13.29 -5.58
C GLU A 180 -19.83 -14.83 -5.54
N TYR A 181 -20.33 -15.39 -4.45
CA TYR A 181 -20.42 -16.82 -4.21
C TYR A 181 -21.83 -17.20 -3.76
N THR A 182 -22.25 -18.40 -4.12
CA THR A 182 -23.50 -19.00 -3.63
C THR A 182 -23.16 -20.28 -2.87
N PHE A 183 -23.46 -20.29 -1.57
CA PHE A 183 -23.41 -21.49 -0.74
C PHE A 183 -24.71 -22.24 -0.83
N LEU A 184 -24.61 -23.55 -1.04
CA LEU A 184 -25.70 -24.51 -1.10
C LEU A 184 -25.48 -25.57 -0.03
N VAL A 185 -26.53 -25.95 0.68
CA VAL A 185 -26.49 -27.08 1.62
C VAL A 185 -27.79 -27.88 1.58
N ARG A 186 -27.65 -29.20 1.59
CA ARG A 186 -28.78 -30.12 1.68
C ARG A 186 -28.45 -31.28 2.61
N ALA A 187 -29.43 -31.71 3.39
CA ALA A 187 -29.29 -32.89 4.23
C ALA A 187 -29.59 -34.18 3.44
N LYS A 188 -28.89 -35.23 3.84
CA LYS A 188 -29.07 -36.61 3.41
C LYS A 188 -29.36 -37.49 4.60
N ILE A 189 -30.18 -38.51 4.39
CA ILE A 189 -30.47 -39.54 5.37
C ILE A 189 -30.29 -40.89 4.71
N GLU A 190 -29.44 -41.70 5.31
CA GLU A 190 -29.15 -43.05 4.85
C GLU A 190 -29.46 -44.04 5.96
N PHE A 191 -30.25 -45.05 5.63
CA PHE A 191 -30.60 -46.13 6.57
C PHE A 191 -31.01 -47.40 5.84
N TRP A 192 -30.93 -48.50 6.57
CA TRP A 192 -31.39 -49.81 6.14
C TRP A 192 -32.77 -50.09 6.74
N LYS A 193 -33.70 -50.57 5.93
CA LYS A 193 -35.02 -51.01 6.38
C LYS A 193 -35.27 -52.45 5.96
N GLY A 194 -35.00 -53.39 6.86
CA GLY A 194 -34.89 -54.80 6.48
C GLY A 194 -33.66 -54.99 5.59
N GLU A 195 -33.85 -55.57 4.41
CA GLU A 195 -32.77 -55.76 3.41
C GLU A 195 -32.66 -54.62 2.38
N GLU A 196 -33.49 -53.58 2.50
CA GLU A 196 -33.52 -52.46 1.55
C GLU A 196 -32.74 -51.25 2.08
N TYR A 197 -31.79 -50.75 1.29
CA TYR A 197 -31.11 -49.47 1.54
C TYR A 197 -31.97 -48.32 1.04
N LYS A 198 -32.20 -47.32 1.91
CA LYS A 198 -32.91 -46.09 1.56
C LYS A 198 -31.97 -44.90 1.72
N ASN A 199 -31.96 -44.05 0.69
CA ASN A 199 -31.31 -42.74 0.72
C ASN A 199 -32.35 -41.68 0.39
N TYR A 200 -32.53 -40.74 1.30
CA TYR A 200 -33.34 -39.55 1.08
C TYR A 200 -32.43 -38.34 1.07
N THR A 201 -32.60 -37.50 0.05
CA THR A 201 -31.91 -36.22 -0.06
C THR A 201 -32.94 -35.11 -0.08
N ASP A 202 -32.67 -34.01 0.63
CA ASP A 202 -33.49 -32.81 0.50
C ASP A 202 -33.45 -32.30 -0.95
N PRO A 203 -34.59 -32.28 -1.67
CA PRO A 203 -34.64 -31.86 -3.07
C PRO A 203 -34.53 -30.33 -3.25
N THR A 204 -34.61 -29.57 -2.15
CA THR A 204 -34.58 -28.10 -2.14
C THR A 204 -33.45 -27.61 -1.24
N PRO A 205 -32.20 -27.63 -1.73
CA PRO A 205 -31.06 -27.14 -0.95
C PRO A 205 -31.31 -25.73 -0.43
N ALA A 206 -30.98 -25.51 0.84
CA ALA A 206 -30.89 -24.15 1.36
C ALA A 206 -29.73 -23.45 0.66
N LYS A 207 -29.93 -22.17 0.34
CA LYS A 207 -28.95 -21.38 -0.39
C LYS A 207 -28.75 -20.00 0.21
N ARG A 208 -27.54 -19.46 0.03
CA ARG A 208 -27.16 -18.11 0.44
C ARG A 208 -26.18 -17.52 -0.56
N THR A 209 -26.46 -16.32 -1.05
CA THR A 209 -25.54 -15.57 -1.92
C THR A 209 -24.87 -14.45 -1.14
N PHE A 210 -23.56 -14.27 -1.29
CA PHE A 210 -22.78 -13.22 -0.63
C PHE A 210 -21.56 -12.86 -1.48
N LYS A 211 -20.87 -11.78 -1.11
CA LYS A 211 -19.67 -11.28 -1.80
C LYS A 211 -18.49 -11.28 -0.85
N ILE A 212 -17.34 -11.67 -1.37
CA ILE A 212 -16.05 -11.42 -0.74
C ILE A 212 -15.45 -10.21 -1.44
N ASN A 213 -15.05 -9.19 -0.68
CA ASN A 213 -14.43 -7.96 -1.18
C ASN A 213 -12.97 -7.86 -0.71
N THR A 214 -12.20 -8.91 -0.96
CA THR A 214 -10.75 -8.89 -0.77
C THR A 214 -10.05 -8.42 -2.04
N SER A 215 -8.91 -7.79 -1.86
CA SER A 215 -8.03 -7.36 -2.92
C SER A 215 -7.42 -8.58 -3.61
N PRO A 216 -7.08 -8.49 -4.91
CA PRO A 216 -6.17 -9.46 -5.56
C PRO A 216 -4.81 -9.58 -4.85
N TYR A 217 -4.44 -8.57 -4.06
CA TYR A 217 -3.22 -8.55 -3.24
C TYR A 217 -3.42 -9.11 -1.83
N PHE A 218 -4.60 -9.69 -1.53
CA PHE A 218 -4.89 -10.18 -0.19
C PHE A 218 -3.89 -11.24 0.28
N GLY A 219 -3.27 -11.00 1.43
CA GLY A 219 -2.22 -11.84 1.99
C GLY A 219 -0.84 -11.72 1.32
N LYS A 220 -0.71 -10.94 0.23
CA LYS A 220 0.56 -10.71 -0.48
C LYS A 220 1.38 -9.56 0.10
N VAL A 221 0.71 -8.59 0.73
CA VAL A 221 1.35 -7.54 1.53
C VAL A 221 0.67 -7.58 2.88
N LYS A 222 1.45 -7.79 3.94
CA LYS A 222 0.90 -7.94 5.29
C LYS A 222 1.44 -6.88 6.23
N ILE A 223 0.63 -6.50 7.20
CA ILE A 223 1.06 -5.80 8.39
C ILE A 223 1.77 -6.85 9.26
N SER A 224 3.10 -6.79 9.32
CA SER A 224 3.89 -7.76 10.07
C SER A 224 4.05 -7.39 11.53
N TYR A 225 4.08 -6.08 11.83
CA TYR A 225 4.32 -5.57 13.17
C TYR A 225 3.75 -4.17 13.35
N ILE A 226 3.25 -3.87 14.56
CA ILE A 226 2.87 -2.53 15.00
C ILE A 226 3.55 -2.24 16.34
N GLU A 227 4.42 -1.23 16.35
CA GLU A 227 4.97 -0.65 17.56
C GLU A 227 4.12 0.54 17.98
N LYS A 228 3.63 0.52 19.23
CA LYS A 228 2.86 1.62 19.80
C LYS A 228 3.80 2.73 20.23
N ARG A 229 3.25 3.94 20.31
CA ARG A 229 3.93 5.07 20.94
C ARG A 229 4.31 4.71 22.38
N ASP A 230 5.55 4.97 22.77
CA ASP A 230 6.00 4.71 24.13
C ASP A 230 5.20 5.52 25.17
N TYR A 231 5.28 5.09 26.44
CA TYR A 231 4.54 5.70 27.53
C TYR A 231 4.90 7.18 27.72
N ASN A 232 6.17 7.52 27.51
CA ASN A 232 6.72 8.85 27.68
C ASN A 232 6.48 9.74 26.45
N GLY A 233 5.99 9.18 25.35
CA GLY A 233 5.71 9.87 24.09
C GLY A 233 6.97 10.31 23.32
N VAL A 234 8.15 9.81 23.71
CA VAL A 234 9.45 10.13 23.15
C VAL A 234 9.60 9.53 21.76
N THR A 235 9.14 8.30 21.55
CA THR A 235 9.19 7.63 20.24
C THR A 235 7.80 7.58 19.62
N GLY A 236 7.72 7.80 18.31
CA GLY A 236 6.49 7.60 17.55
C GLY A 236 6.09 6.13 17.48
N SER A 237 4.85 5.87 17.07
CA SER A 237 4.45 4.54 16.60
C SER A 237 5.11 4.20 15.26
N LEU A 238 5.30 2.91 15.02
CA LEU A 238 5.84 2.34 13.79
C LEU A 238 4.92 1.21 13.31
N ILE A 239 4.57 1.20 12.03
CA ILE A 239 3.90 0.05 11.41
C ILE A 239 4.82 -0.50 10.33
N THR A 240 5.06 -1.81 10.38
CA THR A 240 5.88 -2.50 9.40
C THR A 240 4.98 -3.31 8.47
N LEU A 241 5.12 -3.09 7.17
CA LEU A 241 4.56 -3.96 6.15
C LEU A 241 5.65 -4.87 5.58
N TYR A 242 5.27 -6.09 5.25
CA TYR A 242 6.16 -7.08 4.63
C TYR A 242 5.47 -7.74 3.44
N THR A 243 6.26 -8.04 2.42
CA THR A 243 5.78 -8.64 1.18
C THR A 243 5.99 -10.16 1.13
N TYR A 244 4.94 -10.87 0.71
CA TYR A 244 4.93 -12.30 0.40
C TYR A 244 4.59 -12.49 -1.08
N LEU A 245 5.42 -11.90 -1.95
CA LEU A 245 5.26 -11.93 -3.40
C LEU A 245 6.01 -13.11 -4.02
N ASP A 246 5.67 -13.48 -5.25
CA ASP A 246 6.56 -14.31 -6.06
C ASP A 246 7.76 -13.47 -6.56
N SER A 247 8.89 -14.10 -6.90
CA SER A 247 10.16 -13.41 -7.22
C SER A 247 10.09 -12.39 -8.35
N ASN A 248 9.13 -12.53 -9.27
CA ASN A 248 8.92 -11.61 -10.40
C ASN A 248 7.65 -10.75 -10.25
N GLU A 249 6.90 -10.94 -9.17
CA GLU A 249 5.70 -10.16 -8.91
C GLU A 249 6.08 -8.79 -8.32
N LYS A 250 5.34 -7.76 -8.74
CA LYS A 250 5.49 -6.40 -8.24
C LYS A 250 4.14 -5.84 -7.84
N VAL A 251 4.11 -5.06 -6.77
CA VAL A 251 2.87 -4.45 -6.26
C VAL A 251 3.06 -2.96 -6.05
N ASN A 252 2.20 -2.16 -6.67
CA ASN A 252 2.14 -0.73 -6.42
C ASN A 252 1.25 -0.46 -5.20
N ILE A 253 1.86 0.06 -4.13
CA ILE A 253 1.15 0.38 -2.89
C ILE A 253 0.79 1.87 -2.76
N THR A 254 1.16 2.71 -3.72
CA THR A 254 0.79 4.13 -3.67
C THR A 254 -0.71 4.30 -3.75
N GLY A 255 -1.25 5.11 -2.84
CA GLY A 255 -2.68 5.33 -2.67
C GLY A 255 -3.40 4.25 -1.85
N TRP A 256 -2.69 3.21 -1.40
CA TRP A 256 -3.24 2.27 -0.43
C TRP A 256 -3.45 2.96 0.91
N ARG A 257 -4.37 2.44 1.71
CA ARG A 257 -4.76 3.04 2.99
C ARG A 257 -4.64 2.04 4.11
N ILE A 258 -3.94 2.44 5.17
CA ILE A 258 -3.95 1.74 6.44
C ILE A 258 -4.87 2.48 7.42
N GLU A 259 -5.76 1.77 8.09
CA GLU A 259 -6.74 2.36 9.01
C GLU A 259 -6.90 1.51 10.27
N GLY A 260 -7.06 2.19 11.41
CA GLY A 260 -7.45 1.62 12.70
C GLY A 260 -8.56 2.48 13.32
N GLU A 261 -8.91 2.23 14.58
CA GLU A 261 -10.01 2.92 15.25
C GLU A 261 -9.82 4.44 15.32
N ASN A 262 -8.58 4.90 15.53
CA ASN A 262 -8.26 6.31 15.76
C ASN A 262 -7.95 7.09 14.46
N GLY A 263 -8.07 6.46 13.29
CA GLY A 263 -7.87 7.11 11.99
C GLY A 263 -7.16 6.22 10.98
N GLY A 264 -6.65 6.83 9.91
CA GLY A 264 -5.92 6.07 8.90
C GLY A 264 -5.10 6.93 7.95
N PHE A 265 -4.04 6.36 7.39
CA PHE A 265 -3.05 7.01 6.55
C PHE A 265 -3.07 6.43 5.13
N THR A 266 -2.94 7.30 4.13
CA THR A 266 -2.83 6.90 2.73
C THR A 266 -1.37 6.99 2.30
N ILE A 267 -0.84 5.89 1.78
CA ILE A 267 0.55 5.77 1.36
C ILE A 267 0.80 6.71 0.18
N PRO A 268 1.71 7.69 0.29
CA PRO A 268 1.98 8.66 -0.76
C PRO A 268 2.88 8.04 -1.86
N GLN A 269 3.31 8.89 -2.77
CA GLN A 269 4.46 8.62 -3.63
C GLN A 269 5.76 8.83 -2.85
N GLY A 270 6.82 8.14 -3.25
CA GLY A 270 8.12 8.20 -2.61
C GLY A 270 9.26 8.40 -3.61
N THR A 271 10.48 8.45 -3.09
CA THR A 271 11.71 8.63 -3.86
C THR A 271 12.48 7.31 -3.85
N GLU A 272 12.45 6.56 -4.94
CA GLU A 272 13.16 5.28 -5.02
C GLU A 272 14.67 5.48 -5.01
N LYS A 273 15.17 6.49 -5.74
CA LYS A 273 16.60 6.77 -5.84
C LYS A 273 16.91 8.15 -5.29
N TYR A 274 17.45 8.24 -4.07
CA TYR A 274 17.67 9.54 -3.44
C TYR A 274 18.88 10.30 -4.02
N ASP A 275 18.68 11.20 -4.98
CA ASP A 275 19.76 11.97 -5.62
C ASP A 275 20.15 13.23 -4.80
N PRO A 276 21.44 13.45 -4.47
CA PRO A 276 21.88 14.63 -3.74
C PRO A 276 21.56 15.97 -4.44
N SER A 277 21.35 15.98 -5.75
CA SER A 277 20.97 17.17 -6.51
C SER A 277 19.56 17.69 -6.20
N TYR A 278 18.74 16.95 -5.44
CA TYR A 278 17.40 17.38 -5.02
C TYR A 278 17.36 18.71 -4.26
N ASN A 279 18.43 19.06 -3.55
CA ASN A 279 18.49 20.32 -2.83
C ASN A 279 18.55 21.55 -3.76
N LEU A 280 18.73 21.35 -5.06
CA LEU A 280 18.91 22.41 -6.05
C LEU A 280 17.65 22.74 -6.86
N LEU A 281 16.57 21.95 -6.77
CA LEU A 281 15.35 22.16 -7.55
C LEU A 281 14.14 22.48 -6.65
N PRO A 282 13.51 23.65 -6.81
CA PRO A 282 12.42 24.11 -5.94
C PRO A 282 11.06 23.42 -6.21
N SER A 283 11.01 22.35 -7.00
CA SER A 283 9.76 21.69 -7.39
C SER A 283 9.54 20.41 -6.58
N GLU A 284 8.58 20.46 -5.65
CA GLU A 284 8.16 19.37 -4.74
C GLU A 284 7.68 18.08 -5.45
N ASN A 285 7.60 18.05 -6.79
CA ASN A 285 6.95 16.97 -7.55
C ASN A 285 7.86 16.23 -8.53
N VAL A 286 9.08 16.69 -8.81
CA VAL A 286 9.80 16.23 -10.02
C VAL A 286 10.39 14.82 -9.89
N PHE A 287 10.46 14.26 -8.68
CA PHE A 287 11.13 12.97 -8.44
C PHE A 287 10.34 12.00 -7.57
N ARG A 288 9.06 12.30 -7.34
CA ARG A 288 8.16 11.40 -6.62
C ARG A 288 7.56 10.43 -7.61
N GLN A 289 7.68 9.15 -7.28
CA GLN A 289 7.15 8.06 -8.08
C GLN A 289 6.32 7.14 -7.21
N ASP A 290 5.55 6.30 -7.87
CA ASP A 290 4.79 5.27 -7.18
C ASP A 290 5.75 4.31 -6.45
N ILE A 291 5.34 3.89 -5.27
CA ILE A 291 6.06 2.95 -4.42
C ILE A 291 5.72 1.55 -4.91
N ILE A 292 6.67 0.95 -5.62
CA ILE A 292 6.55 -0.39 -6.17
C ILE A 292 7.35 -1.34 -5.29
N LEU A 293 6.64 -2.28 -4.66
CA LEU A 293 7.25 -3.32 -3.85
C LEU A 293 7.57 -4.55 -4.69
N ASN A 294 8.69 -5.17 -4.35
CA ASN A 294 9.21 -6.43 -4.89
C ASN A 294 9.17 -7.50 -3.79
N TYR A 295 9.56 -8.71 -4.16
CA TYR A 295 9.71 -9.80 -3.20
C TYR A 295 10.66 -9.44 -2.06
N TYR A 296 10.21 -9.67 -0.82
CA TYR A 296 10.92 -9.36 0.42
C TYR A 296 11.11 -7.89 0.78
N ASP A 297 10.55 -6.95 0.01
CA ASP A 297 10.56 -5.55 0.41
C ASP A 297 9.82 -5.36 1.76
N LEU A 298 10.40 -4.51 2.59
CA LEU A 298 9.87 -4.03 3.88
C LEU A 298 9.44 -2.57 3.73
N VAL A 299 8.35 -2.20 4.40
CA VAL A 299 7.87 -0.81 4.43
C VAL A 299 7.67 -0.39 5.88
N TYR A 300 8.37 0.66 6.28
CA TYR A 300 8.29 1.28 7.58
C TYR A 300 7.41 2.53 7.50
N LEU A 301 6.24 2.49 8.14
CA LEU A 301 5.34 3.63 8.29
C LEU A 301 5.54 4.24 9.69
N SER A 302 6.35 5.29 9.78
CA SER A 302 6.63 5.97 11.04
C SER A 302 5.65 7.14 11.27
N SER A 303 5.12 7.27 12.48
CA SER A 303 4.31 8.45 12.85
C SER A 303 5.14 9.72 13.08
N GLU A 304 6.47 9.60 13.09
CA GLU A 304 7.37 10.72 13.32
C GLU A 304 7.51 11.63 12.10
N LYS A 305 8.17 12.77 12.31
CA LYS A 305 8.52 13.72 11.25
C LYS A 305 9.60 13.12 10.36
N ASN A 306 9.44 13.30 9.05
CA ASN A 306 10.46 12.91 8.10
C ASN A 306 11.75 13.75 8.33
N PRO A 307 12.90 13.13 8.62
CA PRO A 307 14.14 13.84 8.89
C PRO A 307 14.70 14.57 7.65
N LEU A 308 14.32 14.14 6.44
CA LEU A 308 14.70 14.79 5.18
C LEU A 308 13.72 15.90 4.77
N GLY A 309 12.64 16.10 5.52
CA GLY A 309 11.60 17.09 5.25
C GLY A 309 10.31 16.48 4.70
N ARG A 310 9.25 17.30 4.63
CA ARG A 310 7.91 16.85 4.24
C ARG A 310 7.90 16.21 2.85
N ASN A 311 7.13 15.13 2.71
CA ASN A 311 6.94 14.39 1.46
C ASN A 311 8.23 13.86 0.83
N ARG A 312 9.26 13.59 1.65
CA ARG A 312 10.52 12.99 1.21
C ARG A 312 10.65 11.55 1.67
N ASP A 313 9.60 10.77 1.47
CA ASP A 313 9.63 9.33 1.73
C ASP A 313 10.59 8.67 0.74
N PHE A 314 11.33 7.65 1.17
CA PHE A 314 12.47 7.15 0.41
C PHE A 314 12.65 5.64 0.51
N ARG A 315 13.23 5.06 -0.54
CA ARG A 315 13.84 3.73 -0.49
C ARG A 315 15.28 3.85 -0.05
N LEU A 316 15.70 2.95 0.85
CA LEU A 316 17.06 2.93 1.35
C LEU A 316 18.03 2.53 0.23
N ASN A 317 19.23 3.12 0.24
CA ASN A 317 20.32 2.76 -0.67
C ASN A 317 21.63 2.64 0.10
N LYS A 318 22.63 1.97 -0.48
CA LYS A 318 23.92 1.70 0.18
C LYS A 318 24.68 2.95 0.66
N CYS A 319 24.35 4.15 0.19
CA CYS A 319 25.04 5.39 0.59
C CYS A 319 24.37 6.08 1.79
N PHE A 320 23.15 5.69 2.19
CA PHE A 320 22.37 6.40 3.21
C PHE A 320 23.05 6.51 4.58
N GLY A 321 24.00 5.62 4.91
CA GLY A 321 24.71 5.72 6.17
C GLY A 321 25.46 7.04 6.34
N TYR A 322 25.94 7.66 5.26
CA TYR A 322 26.54 9.01 5.31
C TYR A 322 25.55 10.08 5.79
N LEU A 323 24.25 9.93 5.50
CA LEU A 323 23.24 10.90 5.92
C LEU A 323 22.99 10.87 7.44
N LYS A 324 23.33 9.78 8.13
CA LYS A 324 23.22 9.70 9.60
C LYS A 324 24.13 10.68 10.33
N ASN A 325 25.19 11.16 9.68
CA ASN A 325 26.07 12.21 10.23
C ASN A 325 25.38 13.59 10.28
N TYR A 326 24.30 13.78 9.51
CA TYR A 326 23.62 15.06 9.34
C TYR A 326 22.18 15.05 9.87
N TYR A 327 21.54 13.89 9.87
CA TYR A 327 20.13 13.73 10.20
C TYR A 327 19.94 12.65 11.26
N ASN A 328 19.04 12.92 12.20
CA ASN A 328 18.60 11.94 13.18
C ASN A 328 17.37 11.20 12.63
N PHE A 329 17.55 9.94 12.23
CA PHE A 329 16.46 9.11 11.73
C PHE A 329 15.78 8.39 12.90
N PRO A 330 14.45 8.53 13.08
CA PRO A 330 13.75 7.92 14.22
C PRO A 330 13.51 6.42 14.03
N VAL A 331 13.50 5.94 12.79
CA VAL A 331 13.54 4.50 12.49
C VAL A 331 14.97 4.16 12.11
N ASP A 332 15.59 3.28 12.89
CA ASP A 332 16.97 2.87 12.64
C ASP A 332 17.08 1.99 11.39
N PHE A 333 18.27 2.00 10.78
CA PHE A 333 18.61 1.20 9.61
C PHE A 333 20.10 0.91 9.54
N TYR A 334 20.48 -0.16 8.85
CA TYR A 334 21.89 -0.51 8.69
C TYR A 334 22.58 0.49 7.76
N GLY A 335 23.43 1.35 8.34
CA GLY A 335 24.22 2.34 7.61
C GLY A 335 25.53 1.76 7.10
N ASN A 336 25.49 0.78 6.20
CA ASN A 336 26.70 0.20 5.61
C ASN A 336 27.03 0.90 4.28
N CYS A 337 28.12 1.68 4.24
CA CYS A 337 28.60 2.31 3.01
C CYS A 337 29.72 1.47 2.36
N PRO A 338 29.86 1.54 1.03
CA PRO A 338 31.02 0.99 0.34
C PRO A 338 32.32 1.53 0.93
N LEU A 339 33.20 0.61 1.34
CA LEU A 339 34.54 0.94 1.80
C LEU A 339 35.45 1.18 0.60
N SER A 340 36.31 2.21 0.70
CA SER A 340 37.37 2.41 -0.28
C SER A 340 38.31 1.21 -0.28
N GLN A 341 38.63 0.71 -1.47
CA GLN A 341 39.62 -0.34 -1.68
C GLN A 341 40.99 0.26 -1.95
N ARG A 342 42.04 -0.56 -1.85
CA ARG A 342 43.42 -0.11 -2.07
C ARG A 342 43.62 0.40 -3.49
N GLU A 343 42.91 -0.19 -4.44
CA GLU A 343 42.93 0.16 -5.85
C GLU A 343 42.40 1.57 -6.10
N ASP A 344 41.39 2.00 -5.33
CA ASP A 344 40.76 3.32 -5.46
C ASP A 344 41.71 4.45 -5.05
N VAL A 345 42.56 4.17 -4.05
CA VAL A 345 43.45 5.16 -3.43
C VAL A 345 44.90 5.05 -3.87
N PHE A 346 45.26 4.07 -4.71
CA PHE A 346 46.65 3.78 -5.08
C PHE A 346 47.42 4.98 -5.68
N SER A 347 46.70 5.91 -6.31
CA SER A 347 47.28 7.14 -6.89
C SER A 347 47.56 8.26 -5.87
N LEU A 348 47.10 8.10 -4.63
CA LEU A 348 47.28 9.06 -3.54
C LEU A 348 48.57 8.80 -2.77
N GLU A 349 48.99 9.74 -1.94
CA GLU A 349 50.17 9.60 -1.10
C GLU A 349 49.99 8.54 0.00
N ASP A 350 51.06 7.84 0.39
CA ASP A 350 51.00 6.68 1.29
C ASP A 350 50.21 6.93 2.59
N CYS A 351 50.41 8.06 3.26
CA CYS A 351 49.67 8.32 4.49
C CYS A 351 48.21 8.72 4.23
N CYS A 352 47.86 9.20 3.03
CA CYS A 352 46.47 9.46 2.64
C CYS A 352 45.77 8.13 2.38
N GLN A 353 46.42 7.20 1.67
CA GLN A 353 45.92 5.84 1.50
C GLN A 353 45.64 5.20 2.85
N LYS A 354 46.61 5.25 3.77
CA LYS A 354 46.46 4.69 5.10
C LYS A 354 45.28 5.33 5.85
N TYR A 355 45.19 6.66 5.85
CA TYR A 355 44.10 7.37 6.49
C TYR A 355 42.74 6.93 5.98
N ILE A 356 42.55 6.89 4.66
CA ILE A 356 41.28 6.51 4.04
C ILE A 356 40.91 5.06 4.35
N LEU A 357 41.89 4.14 4.31
CA LEU A 357 41.66 2.72 4.58
C LEU A 357 41.40 2.41 6.06
N GLU A 358 41.71 3.32 6.98
CA GLU A 358 41.47 3.20 8.41
C GLU A 358 40.13 3.82 8.87
N LEU A 359 39.42 4.52 7.98
CA LEU A 359 38.12 5.14 8.30
C LEU A 359 37.06 4.09 8.63
N GLY A 360 36.19 4.44 9.57
CA GLY A 360 34.99 3.70 9.86
C GLY A 360 34.02 3.68 8.67
N GLN A 361 33.06 2.76 8.72
CA GLN A 361 31.99 2.70 7.73
C GLN A 361 31.16 3.99 7.77
N CYS A 362 30.93 4.58 6.59
CA CYS A 362 30.21 5.84 6.42
C CYS A 362 30.77 7.04 7.24
N GLU A 363 32.03 6.96 7.66
CA GLU A 363 32.68 8.07 8.34
C GLU A 363 33.04 9.14 7.31
N GLU A 364 32.49 10.35 7.48
CA GLU A 364 32.93 11.49 6.68
C GLU A 364 34.17 12.10 7.33
N PRO A 365 35.31 12.16 6.61
CA PRO A 365 36.56 12.57 7.24
C PRO A 365 36.53 14.05 7.61
N ASN A 366 36.81 14.37 8.89
CA ASN A 366 37.00 15.75 9.32
C ASN A 366 38.43 16.20 9.06
N TYR A 367 38.70 16.57 7.81
CA TYR A 367 40.04 16.98 7.38
C TYR A 367 40.46 18.36 7.85
N TRP A 368 39.53 19.21 8.33
CA TRP A 368 39.86 20.50 8.95
C TRP A 368 40.58 20.37 10.28
N GLU A 369 40.33 19.27 11.00
CA GLU A 369 41.01 18.96 12.26
C GLU A 369 42.33 18.21 12.05
N ASN A 370 42.69 17.91 10.80
CA ASN A 370 43.93 17.24 10.44
C ASN A 370 44.80 18.13 9.53
N PRO A 371 45.65 19.01 10.10
CA PRO A 371 46.51 19.92 9.35
C PRO A 371 47.44 19.23 8.35
N TRP A 372 47.79 17.97 8.62
CA TRP A 372 48.61 17.18 7.71
C TRP A 372 47.84 16.84 6.43
N LEU A 373 46.55 16.45 6.53
CA LEU A 373 45.72 16.11 5.36
C LEU A 373 45.55 17.31 4.41
N TYR A 374 45.39 18.52 4.99
CA TYR A 374 45.23 19.77 4.23
C TYR A 374 46.40 20.07 3.28
N SER A 375 47.59 19.55 3.58
CA SER A 375 48.79 19.78 2.78
C SER A 375 48.80 18.98 1.46
N TYR A 376 47.90 18.00 1.30
CA TYR A 376 47.83 17.12 0.12
C TYR A 376 46.55 17.38 -0.67
N THR A 377 46.63 18.24 -1.68
CA THR A 377 45.48 18.64 -2.50
C THR A 377 44.76 17.43 -3.13
N ASN A 378 45.49 16.42 -3.58
CA ASN A 378 44.89 15.20 -4.15
C ASN A 378 44.09 14.41 -3.12
N CYS A 379 44.63 14.27 -1.90
CA CYS A 379 43.95 13.61 -0.79
C CYS A 379 42.64 14.32 -0.43
N VAL A 380 42.71 15.64 -0.23
CA VAL A 380 41.53 16.48 0.08
C VAL A 380 40.48 16.37 -1.02
N ASN A 381 40.90 16.44 -2.28
CA ASN A 381 40.00 16.29 -3.41
C ASN A 381 39.35 14.89 -3.43
N TYR A 382 40.10 13.83 -3.17
CA TYR A 382 39.55 12.48 -3.15
C TYR A 382 38.51 12.34 -2.04
N VAL A 383 38.85 12.75 -0.82
CA VAL A 383 37.95 12.69 0.35
C VAL A 383 36.66 13.45 0.07
N ASN A 384 36.76 14.72 -0.35
CA ASN A 384 35.60 15.56 -0.62
C ASN A 384 34.74 15.06 -1.79
N ASN A 385 35.33 14.36 -2.74
CA ASN A 385 34.59 13.89 -3.90
C ASN A 385 34.02 12.49 -3.72
N ASN A 386 34.51 11.67 -2.79
CA ASN A 386 34.16 10.25 -2.72
C ASN A 386 33.64 9.81 -1.35
N LEU A 387 34.11 10.40 -0.24
CA LEU A 387 33.83 9.95 1.12
C LEU A 387 32.73 10.79 1.78
N ASN A 388 31.60 10.85 1.09
CA ASN A 388 30.35 11.43 1.56
C ASN A 388 29.20 10.88 0.71
N TYR A 389 27.96 11.24 1.08
CA TYR A 389 26.77 10.78 0.36
C TYR A 389 26.83 11.07 -1.15
N THR A 390 27.23 12.28 -1.54
CA THR A 390 27.23 12.72 -2.95
C THR A 390 28.25 11.93 -3.78
N GLY A 391 29.44 11.73 -3.22
CA GLY A 391 30.49 10.93 -3.84
C GLY A 391 30.09 9.47 -4.00
N CYS A 392 29.60 8.88 -2.91
CA CYS A 392 29.11 7.50 -2.90
C CYS A 392 28.00 7.30 -3.95
N TYR A 393 27.00 8.20 -3.98
CA TYR A 393 25.93 8.15 -4.97
C TYR A 393 26.47 8.20 -6.39
N ARG A 394 27.34 9.17 -6.71
CA ARG A 394 27.91 9.31 -8.05
C ARG A 394 28.63 8.05 -8.51
N ASN A 395 29.34 7.38 -7.61
CA ASN A 395 30.17 6.22 -7.94
C ASN A 395 29.38 4.91 -7.97
N HIS A 396 28.33 4.76 -7.15
CA HIS A 396 27.65 3.49 -6.92
C HIS A 396 26.18 3.47 -7.35
N SER A 397 25.63 4.59 -7.81
CA SER A 397 24.21 4.69 -8.16
C SER A 397 23.76 3.74 -9.28
N ASN A 398 24.68 3.19 -10.07
CA ASN A 398 24.39 2.26 -11.15
C ASN A 398 24.70 0.80 -10.78
N ASP A 399 25.13 0.54 -9.55
CA ASP A 399 25.37 -0.82 -9.08
C ASP A 399 24.03 -1.56 -8.95
N GLU A 400 24.03 -2.87 -9.25
CA GLU A 400 22.81 -3.70 -9.19
C GLU A 400 22.23 -3.78 -7.77
N ASP A 401 23.09 -3.71 -6.75
CA ASP A 401 22.78 -3.71 -5.32
C ASP A 401 22.72 -2.29 -4.72
N PHE A 402 22.53 -1.25 -5.55
CA PHE A 402 22.46 0.12 -5.06
C PHE A 402 21.29 0.34 -4.09
N LEU A 403 20.11 -0.12 -4.48
CA LEU A 403 18.89 -0.04 -3.68
C LEU A 403 18.81 -1.21 -2.72
N GLN A 404 18.32 -0.95 -1.51
CA GLN A 404 18.01 -1.98 -0.52
C GLN A 404 16.50 -2.27 -0.53
N ASP A 405 16.08 -3.28 0.21
CA ASP A 405 14.68 -3.77 0.18
C ASP A 405 13.77 -2.98 1.14
N ASP A 406 14.25 -1.89 1.73
CA ASP A 406 13.53 -1.13 2.75
C ASP A 406 13.00 0.21 2.25
N TRP A 407 11.71 0.46 2.46
CA TRP A 407 11.05 1.75 2.26
C TRP A 407 10.74 2.43 3.59
N TYR A 408 11.08 3.72 3.69
CA TYR A 408 10.82 4.56 4.86
C TYR A 408 9.81 5.65 4.50
N ILE A 409 8.65 5.59 5.15
CA ILE A 409 7.51 6.47 4.91
C ILE A 409 7.11 7.12 6.23
N TYR A 410 7.00 8.43 6.22
CA TYR A 410 6.76 9.23 7.41
C TYR A 410 5.40 9.91 7.35
N MET A 411 4.53 9.53 8.28
CA MET A 411 3.13 9.93 8.30
C MET A 411 2.94 11.34 8.89
N ASP A 412 3.91 11.84 9.68
CA ASP A 412 3.82 13.10 10.45
C ASP A 412 2.53 13.20 11.29
N ARG A 413 2.00 12.05 11.71
CA ARG A 413 0.87 11.92 12.63
C ARG A 413 0.81 10.53 13.24
N ASN A 414 0.34 10.47 14.48
CA ASN A 414 0.04 9.23 15.16
C ASN A 414 -1.48 8.97 15.16
N PHE A 415 -1.88 7.79 14.68
CA PHE A 415 -3.23 7.26 14.83
C PHE A 415 -3.23 5.82 15.39
N VAL A 416 -2.07 5.34 15.85
CA VAL A 416 -1.96 4.07 16.57
C VAL A 416 -2.31 4.32 18.02
N GLY A 417 -3.43 3.72 18.44
CA GLY A 417 -3.92 3.76 19.82
C GLY A 417 -3.03 2.97 20.78
N ARG A 418 -3.21 3.19 22.08
CA ARG A 418 -2.55 2.35 23.10
C ARG A 418 -3.33 1.05 23.38
N GLY A 419 -4.65 1.12 23.39
CA GLY A 419 -5.52 -0.03 23.61
C GLY A 419 -5.55 -1.00 22.45
N ILE A 420 -6.31 -2.09 22.62
CA ILE A 420 -6.62 -3.10 21.60
C ILE A 420 -7.20 -2.39 20.38
N ASP A 421 -6.67 -2.69 19.20
CA ASP A 421 -7.14 -2.11 17.93
C ASP A 421 -7.03 -3.17 16.83
N THR A 422 -7.79 -2.96 15.77
CA THR A 422 -7.74 -3.76 14.55
C THR A 422 -7.38 -2.86 13.39
N PHE A 423 -6.24 -3.15 12.76
CA PHE A 423 -5.76 -2.43 11.60
C PHE A 423 -6.17 -3.15 10.32
N TYR A 424 -6.64 -2.37 9.35
CA TYR A 424 -6.98 -2.83 8.02
C TYR A 424 -6.05 -2.15 7.01
N LEU A 425 -5.38 -2.96 6.20
CA LEU A 425 -4.69 -2.48 5.01
C LEU A 425 -5.63 -2.65 3.82
N ARG A 426 -5.89 -1.57 3.09
CA ARG A 426 -6.76 -1.54 1.91
C ARG A 426 -6.00 -1.05 0.69
N ASP A 427 -6.31 -1.65 -0.46
CA ASP A 427 -5.75 -1.19 -1.73
C ASP A 427 -6.37 0.14 -2.17
N LYS A 428 -5.90 0.65 -3.32
CA LYS A 428 -6.39 1.91 -3.90
C LYS A 428 -7.89 1.91 -4.23
N SER A 429 -8.50 0.73 -4.40
CA SER A 429 -9.94 0.57 -4.64
C SER A 429 -10.75 0.38 -3.36
N GLY A 430 -10.10 0.36 -2.19
CA GLY A 430 -10.73 0.14 -0.89
C GLY A 430 -10.95 -1.33 -0.53
N LEU A 431 -10.43 -2.28 -1.32
CA LEU A 431 -10.56 -3.70 -1.04
C LEU A 431 -9.54 -4.13 0.03
N LEU A 432 -9.92 -5.11 0.85
CA LEU A 432 -9.08 -5.59 1.94
C LEU A 432 -7.83 -6.29 1.41
N VAL A 433 -6.66 -5.86 1.83
CA VAL A 433 -5.37 -6.50 1.54
C VAL A 433 -4.92 -7.34 2.73
N ASP A 434 -5.03 -6.79 3.94
CA ASP A 434 -4.65 -7.48 5.16
C ASP A 434 -5.39 -6.93 6.37
N LYS A 435 -5.45 -7.73 7.43
CA LYS A 435 -6.04 -7.39 8.71
C LYS A 435 -5.08 -7.81 9.82
N TYR A 436 -4.82 -6.89 10.74
CA TYR A 436 -3.94 -7.13 11.88
C TYR A 436 -4.62 -6.72 13.17
N GLU A 437 -4.78 -7.66 14.08
CA GLU A 437 -5.28 -7.43 15.43
C GLU A 437 -4.10 -7.54 16.38
N TYR A 438 -3.92 -6.56 17.24
CA TYR A 438 -3.02 -6.69 18.37
C TYR A 438 -3.79 -6.56 19.67
N GLU A 439 -3.47 -7.44 20.62
CA GLU A 439 -4.02 -7.40 21.96
C GLU A 439 -2.99 -6.74 22.89
N ASP A 440 -3.45 -5.82 23.73
CA ASP A 440 -2.62 -5.29 24.80
C ASP A 440 -2.80 -6.17 26.03
N LEU A 441 -1.78 -6.95 26.39
CA LEU A 441 -1.79 -7.81 27.59
C LEU A 441 -1.74 -7.01 28.91
N CYS A 442 -2.13 -5.73 28.91
CA CYS A 442 -1.98 -4.79 30.02
C CYS A 442 -2.86 -5.09 31.26
N CYS A 443 -3.45 -6.28 31.36
CA CYS A 443 -4.21 -6.72 32.55
C CYS A 443 -3.65 -7.96 33.24
N GLU A 444 -2.46 -8.46 32.89
CA GLU A 444 -1.74 -9.42 33.74
C GLU A 444 -0.90 -8.69 34.79
N TYR A 445 -1.49 -8.11 35.84
CA TYR A 445 -0.82 -7.90 37.15
C TYR A 445 -1.81 -7.62 38.28
#